data_AF-A0A1V4HN37-F1
#
_entry.id   AF-A0A1V4HN37-F1
#
_cell.length_a   1.000
_cell.length_b   1.000
_cell.length_c   1.000
_cell.angle_alpha   90.00
_cell.angle_beta   90.00
_cell.angle_gamma   90.00
#
_symmetry.space_group_name_H-M   'P 1'
#
loop_
_entity.id
_entity.type
_entity.pdbx_description
1 polymer ?
#
loop_
_entity_poly.entity_id
_entity_poly.type
_entity_poly.pdbx_seq_one_letter_code
_entity_poly.pdbx_strand_id
1 'polypeptide(L)'
;MERAEILAIISLLISVFLILRLISLQARVNELKYAIARLEGRPEAYPLSKQATAAPVSYVKPQFALELAPELEQRLHHLLISGKKIEAIKELRDVTGLSLKAAKDYVDAMRTR
;
A
#
# COMPACT_ATOMS: atom_id res chain seq x y z
N MET A 1 -35.41 24.52 -7.11
CA MET A 1 -35.12 23.54 -6.06
C MET A 1 -35.11 24.25 -4.73
N GLU A 2 -35.98 23.83 -3.83
CA GLU A 2 -36.04 24.39 -2.49
C GLU A 2 -34.76 24.00 -1.73
N ARG A 3 -34.26 24.85 -0.83
CA ARG A 3 -33.04 24.58 -0.05
C ARG A 3 -33.11 23.24 0.70
N ALA A 4 -34.32 22.82 1.08
CA ALA A 4 -34.60 21.53 1.69
C ALA A 4 -34.31 20.34 0.75
N GLU A 5 -34.66 20.45 -0.53
CA GLU A 5 -34.40 19.42 -1.54
C GLU A 5 -32.91 19.24 -1.78
N ILE A 6 -32.16 20.35 -1.82
CA ILE A 6 -30.69 20.34 -2.00
C ILE A 6 -30.01 19.64 -0.81
N LEU A 7 -30.43 19.96 0.43
CA LEU A 7 -29.89 19.31 1.63
C LEU A 7 -30.24 17.81 1.69
N ALA A 8 -31.44 17.42 1.25
CA ALA A 8 -31.85 16.03 1.16
C ALA A 8 -31.03 15.24 0.13
N ILE A 9 -30.70 15.85 -1.00
CA ILE A 9 -29.84 15.22 -2.02
C ILE A 9 -28.41 15.07 -1.50
N ILE A 10 -27.86 16.10 -0.85
CA ILE A 10 -26.50 16.05 -0.29
C ILE A 10 -26.39 14.97 0.79
N SER A 11 -27.37 14.86 1.70
CA SER A 11 -27.36 13.83 2.73
C SER A 11 -27.47 12.42 2.14
N LEU A 12 -28.29 12.23 1.11
CA LEU A 12 -28.41 10.97 0.38
C LEU A 12 -27.07 10.60 -0.30
N LEU A 13 -26.43 11.53 -0.99
CA LEU A 13 -25.15 11.30 -1.66
C LEU A 13 -24.03 10.96 -0.67
N ILE A 14 -23.96 11.67 0.45
CA ILE A 14 -22.97 11.40 1.50
C ILE A 14 -23.24 10.02 2.13
N SER A 15 -24.49 9.68 2.42
CA SER A 15 -24.86 8.36 2.96
C SER A 15 -24.41 7.23 2.04
N VAL A 16 -24.73 7.31 0.74
CA VAL A 16 -24.32 6.32 -0.26
C VAL A 16 -22.79 6.25 -0.36
N PHE A 17 -22.10 7.39 -0.38
CA PHE A 17 -20.64 7.42 -0.41
C PHE A 17 -20.00 6.76 0.82
N LEU A 18 -20.53 7.02 2.02
CA LEU A 18 -20.05 6.41 3.26
C LEU A 18 -20.30 4.90 3.29
N ILE A 19 -21.44 4.43 2.78
CA ILE A 19 -21.75 3.00 2.67
C ILE A 19 -20.77 2.32 1.71
N LEU A 20 -20.51 2.90 0.54
CA LEU A 20 -19.53 2.34 -0.41
C LEU A 20 -18.12 2.29 0.18
N ARG A 21 -17.72 3.34 0.92
CA ARG A 21 -16.45 3.37 1.66
C ARG A 21 -16.38 2.29 2.74
N LEU A 22 -17.47 2.06 3.46
CA LEU A 22 -17.56 1.05 4.51
C LEU A 22 -17.45 -0.37 3.96
N ILE A 23 -18.14 -0.67 2.85
CA ILE A 23 -18.06 -1.96 2.16
C ILE A 23 -16.63 -2.24 1.67
N SER A 24 -15.99 -1.24 1.05
CA SER A 24 -14.59 -1.35 0.58
C SER A 24 -13.60 -1.56 1.74
N LEU A 25 -13.88 -0.98 2.90
CA LEU A 25 -13.05 -1.13 4.10
C LEU A 25 -13.23 -2.50 4.76
N GLN A 26 -14.47 -3.00 4.80
CA GLN A 26 -14.77 -4.33 5.32
C GLN A 26 -14.11 -5.44 4.50
N ALA A 27 -13.99 -5.30 3.17
CA ALA A 27 -13.30 -6.27 2.32
C ALA A 27 -11.82 -6.46 2.73
N ARG A 28 -11.12 -5.36 3.03
CA ARG A 28 -9.71 -5.38 3.46
C ARG A 28 -9.52 -6.07 4.81
N VAL A 29 -10.45 -5.83 5.74
CA VAL A 29 -10.43 -6.48 7.06
C VAL A 29 -10.73 -7.97 6.93
N ASN A 30 -11.62 -8.35 6.01
CA ASN A 30 -11.98 -9.75 5.81
C ASN A 30 -10.81 -10.57 5.26
N GLU A 31 -10.05 -10.03 4.29
CA GLU A 31 -8.83 -10.69 3.80
C GLU A 31 -7.76 -10.85 4.88
N LEU A 32 -7.59 -9.82 5.73
CA LEU A 32 -6.62 -9.88 6.81
C LEU A 32 -6.97 -10.95 7.85
N LYS A 33 -8.25 -11.04 8.23
CA LYS A 33 -8.74 -12.10 9.13
C LYS A 33 -8.55 -13.50 8.52
N TYR A 34 -8.81 -13.64 7.22
CA TYR A 34 -8.61 -14.90 6.51
C TYR A 34 -7.11 -15.32 6.45
N ALA A 35 -6.21 -14.37 6.22
CA ALA A 35 -4.76 -14.63 6.19
C ALA A 35 -4.22 -15.14 7.54
N ILE A 36 -4.72 -14.58 8.66
CA ILE A 36 -4.32 -15.00 10.02
C ILE A 36 -4.85 -16.41 10.33
N ALA A 37 -6.10 -16.71 9.98
CA ALA A 37 -6.68 -18.04 10.19
C ALA A 37 -5.89 -19.16 9.46
N ARG A 38 -5.28 -18.84 8.31
CA ARG A 38 -4.41 -19.77 7.58
C ARG A 38 -3.07 -20.02 8.26
N LEU A 39 -2.54 -19.03 8.97
CA LEU A 39 -1.27 -19.14 9.71
C LEU A 39 -1.46 -19.93 11.01
N GLU A 40 -2.59 -19.73 11.69
CA GLU A 40 -2.90 -20.41 12.95
C GLU A 40 -3.16 -21.92 12.76
N GLY A 41 -3.61 -22.33 11.57
CA GLY A 41 -3.88 -23.74 11.24
C GLY A 41 -2.69 -24.56 10.72
N ARG A 42 -1.45 -24.02 10.72
CA ARG A 42 -0.28 -24.73 10.17
C ARG A 42 0.51 -25.45 11.27
N PRO A 43 0.48 -26.79 11.38
CA PRO A 43 1.43 -27.52 12.21
C PRO A 43 2.84 -27.34 11.60
N GLU A 44 3.75 -26.85 12.43
CA GLU A 44 5.17 -26.63 12.18
C GLU A 44 5.85 -27.88 11.58
N ALA A 45 6.05 -27.88 10.26
CA ALA A 45 6.97 -28.78 9.58
C ALA A 45 7.83 -27.95 8.64
N TYR A 46 8.97 -27.49 9.15
CA TYR A 46 10.08 -26.99 8.34
C TYR A 46 10.90 -28.19 7.87
N PRO A 47 10.84 -28.60 6.58
CA PRO A 47 11.91 -29.42 6.04
C PRO A 47 13.13 -28.53 5.84
N LEU A 48 14.10 -28.65 6.74
CA LEU A 48 15.46 -28.21 6.50
C LEU A 48 16.02 -28.99 5.30
N SER A 49 16.72 -28.28 4.41
CA SER A 49 17.67 -28.75 3.39
C SER A 49 17.13 -29.27 2.04
N LYS A 50 17.37 -28.51 0.96
CA LYS A 50 18.50 -28.70 0.02
C LYS A 50 18.40 -27.72 -1.15
N GLN A 51 19.32 -26.73 -1.17
CA GLN A 51 20.10 -26.27 -2.33
C GLN A 51 20.53 -24.82 -2.14
N ALA A 52 21.80 -24.64 -1.77
CA ALA A 52 22.60 -23.48 -2.17
C ALA A 52 24.07 -23.79 -1.86
N THR A 53 24.69 -24.62 -2.70
CA THR A 53 26.14 -24.52 -2.94
C THR A 53 26.34 -23.44 -3.99
N ALA A 54 26.99 -22.33 -3.61
CA ALA A 54 27.96 -21.53 -4.39
C ALA A 54 27.82 -19.99 -4.21
N ALA A 55 28.97 -19.39 -3.87
CA ALA A 55 29.42 -18.01 -4.10
C ALA A 55 29.01 -16.87 -3.13
N PRO A 56 29.94 -15.93 -2.83
CA PRO A 56 29.76 -14.86 -1.85
C PRO A 56 28.85 -13.77 -2.42
N VAL A 57 27.74 -13.47 -1.74
CA VAL A 57 26.85 -12.38 -2.16
C VAL A 57 27.53 -11.05 -1.84
N SER A 58 28.17 -10.49 -2.86
CA SER A 58 28.54 -9.08 -2.96
C SER A 58 27.32 -8.23 -2.62
N TYR A 59 27.43 -7.34 -1.62
CA TYR A 59 26.42 -6.32 -1.36
C TYR A 59 26.35 -5.38 -2.58
N VAL A 60 25.49 -5.70 -3.53
CA VAL A 60 25.15 -4.82 -4.64
C VAL A 60 24.41 -3.63 -4.03
N LYS A 61 25.11 -2.51 -3.90
CA LYS A 61 24.52 -1.18 -3.70
C LYS A 61 23.37 -1.04 -4.71
N PRO A 62 22.12 -0.77 -4.30
CA PRO A 62 21.00 -0.85 -5.22
C PRO A 62 21.12 0.25 -6.25
N GLN A 63 21.48 -0.13 -7.46
CA GLN A 63 21.35 0.68 -8.67
C GLN A 63 19.86 0.98 -8.97
N PHE A 64 18.93 0.37 -8.22
CA PHE A 64 17.50 0.65 -8.16
C PHE A 64 17.11 2.10 -7.83
N ALA A 65 18.02 2.90 -7.29
CA ALA A 65 17.75 4.33 -7.05
C ALA A 65 17.79 5.19 -8.32
N LEU A 66 18.29 4.66 -9.45
CA LEU A 66 18.53 5.45 -10.66
C LEU A 66 17.42 5.33 -11.72
N GLU A 67 16.51 4.36 -11.58
CA GLU A 67 15.52 4.05 -12.61
C GLU A 67 14.13 3.83 -11.99
N LEU A 68 13.77 4.68 -11.02
CA LEU A 68 12.36 4.87 -10.73
C LEU A 68 11.78 5.57 -11.96
N ALA A 69 11.00 4.84 -12.76
CA ALA A 69 10.37 5.38 -13.97
C ALA A 69 9.77 6.77 -13.65
N PRO A 70 10.04 7.81 -14.44
CA PRO A 70 9.59 9.18 -14.15
C PRO A 70 8.07 9.24 -13.93
N GLU A 71 7.33 8.30 -14.52
CA GLU A 71 5.90 8.10 -14.31
C GLU A 71 5.55 7.73 -12.86
N LEU A 72 6.36 6.90 -12.19
CA LEU A 72 6.14 6.50 -10.79
C LEU A 72 6.42 7.66 -9.84
N GLU A 73 7.48 8.43 -10.07
CA GLU A 73 7.76 9.66 -9.31
C GLU A 73 6.63 10.68 -9.48
N GLN A 74 6.15 10.93 -10.70
CA GLN A 74 4.99 11.81 -10.93
C GLN A 74 3.74 11.33 -10.19
N ARG A 75 3.48 10.03 -10.18
CA ARG A 75 2.33 9.44 -9.46
C ARG A 75 2.45 9.63 -7.96
N LEU A 76 3.64 9.35 -7.41
CA LEU A 76 3.94 9.55 -6.00
C LEU A 76 3.82 11.02 -5.60
N HIS A 77 4.28 11.94 -6.45
CA HIS A 77 4.17 13.37 -6.22
C HIS A 77 2.70 13.84 -6.20
N HIS A 78 1.88 13.37 -7.15
CA HIS A 78 0.44 13.62 -7.16
C HIS A 78 -0.26 13.09 -5.89
N LEU A 79 0.10 11.90 -5.44
CA LEU A 79 -0.45 11.29 -4.22
C LEU A 79 -0.03 12.08 -2.97
N LEU A 80 1.20 12.59 -2.94
CA LEU A 80 1.72 13.42 -1.86
C LEU A 80 1.01 14.79 -1.77
N ILE A 81 0.83 15.48 -2.89
CA ILE A 81 0.09 16.76 -2.96
C ILE A 81 -1.38 16.55 -2.55
N SER A 82 -1.96 15.41 -2.92
CA SER A 82 -3.33 15.03 -2.55
C SER A 82 -3.49 14.64 -1.06
N GLY A 83 -2.40 14.67 -0.26
CA GLY A 83 -2.42 14.28 1.15
C GLY A 83 -2.51 12.76 1.39
N LYS A 84 -2.39 11.94 0.34
CA LYS A 84 -2.60 10.49 0.40
C LYS A 84 -1.30 9.71 0.64
N LYS A 85 -0.60 10.05 1.72
CA LYS A 85 0.73 9.48 2.08
C LYS A 85 0.72 7.95 2.16
N ILE A 86 -0.34 7.35 2.70
CA ILE A 86 -0.44 5.88 2.85
C ILE A 86 -0.56 5.19 1.48
N GLU A 87 -1.27 5.81 0.54
CA GLU A 87 -1.44 5.30 -0.82
C GLU A 87 -0.11 5.37 -1.60
N ALA A 88 0.65 6.46 -1.44
CA ALA A 88 2.00 6.60 -2.00
C ALA A 88 2.97 5.51 -1.48
N ILE A 89 2.95 5.26 -0.17
CA ILE A 89 3.78 4.20 0.44
C ILE A 89 3.39 2.81 -0.09
N LYS A 90 2.10 2.59 -0.35
CA LYS A 90 1.60 1.32 -0.87
C LYS A 90 2.02 1.11 -2.33
N GLU A 91 1.79 2.09 -3.20
CA GLU A 91 2.23 2.06 -4.60
C GLU A 91 3.73 1.84 -4.73
N LEU A 92 4.52 2.59 -3.96
CA LEU A 92 5.98 2.42 -3.95
C LEU A 92 6.35 0.99 -3.57
N ARG A 93 5.71 0.42 -2.55
CA ARG A 93 5.93 -0.96 -2.12
C ARG A 93 5.55 -2.00 -3.17
N ASP A 94 4.40 -1.81 -3.81
CA ASP A 94 3.88 -2.76 -4.80
C ASP A 94 4.75 -2.77 -6.07
N VAL A 95 5.37 -1.63 -6.42
CA VAL A 95 6.26 -1.52 -7.60
C VAL A 95 7.72 -1.88 -7.30
N THR A 96 8.25 -1.50 -6.14
CA THR A 96 9.69 -1.69 -5.81
C THR A 96 9.97 -2.88 -4.88
N GLY A 97 8.95 -3.48 -4.26
CA GLY A 97 9.12 -4.55 -3.29
C GLY A 97 9.83 -4.12 -1.99
N LEU A 98 9.97 -2.80 -1.75
CA LEU A 98 10.68 -2.27 -0.59
C LEU A 98 9.99 -2.65 0.74
N SER A 99 10.77 -2.69 1.82
CA SER A 99 10.19 -2.84 3.16
C SER A 99 9.35 -1.60 3.52
N LEU A 100 8.35 -1.78 4.40
CA LEU A 100 7.47 -0.68 4.85
C LEU A 100 8.25 0.52 5.41
N LYS A 101 9.37 0.25 6.09
CA LYS A 101 10.28 1.27 6.62
C LYS A 101 10.94 2.06 5.48
N ALA A 102 11.51 1.36 4.50
CA ALA A 102 12.19 1.99 3.37
C ALA A 102 11.22 2.81 2.50
N ALA A 103 10.00 2.29 2.25
CA ALA A 103 8.99 3.01 1.49
C ALA A 103 8.48 4.27 2.22
N LYS A 104 8.28 4.20 3.55
CA LYS A 104 7.95 5.38 4.35
C LYS A 104 9.06 6.42 4.29
N ASP A 105 10.31 6.01 4.45
CA ASP A 105 11.47 6.90 4.49
C ASP A 105 11.64 7.65 3.17
N TYR A 106 11.45 6.95 2.05
CA TYR A 106 11.47 7.55 0.71
C TYR A 106 10.35 8.58 0.52
N VAL A 107 9.12 8.24 0.94
CA VAL A 107 7.97 9.15 0.85
C VAL A 107 8.12 10.38 1.79
N ASP A 108 8.75 10.22 2.95
CA ASP A 108 9.10 11.34 3.84
C ASP A 108 10.21 12.22 3.26
N ALA A 109 11.23 11.62 2.65
CA ALA A 109 12.33 12.34 2.01
C ALA A 109 11.82 13.22 0.85
N MET A 110 10.87 12.73 0.05
CA MET A 110 10.23 13.53 -1.01
C MET A 110 9.38 14.69 -0.48
N ARG A 111 8.75 14.54 0.70
CA ARG A 111 7.94 15.60 1.31
C ARG A 111 8.80 16.72 1.91
N THR A 112 10.02 16.39 2.33
CA THR A 112 10.91 17.31 3.04
C THR A 112 11.77 18.15 2.10
N ARG A 113 11.84 17.78 0.81
CA ARG A 113 12.46 18.56 -0.25
C ARG A 113 11.56 19.69 -0.73
#